data_AF-A0A174FN44-F1
#
_entry.id   AF-A0A174FN44-F1
#
_cell.length_a   1.000
_cell.length_b   1.000
_cell.length_c   1.000
_cell.angle_alpha   90.00
_cell.angle_beta   90.00
_cell.angle_gamma   90.00
#
_symmetry.space_group_name_H-M   'P 1'
#
loop_
_entity.id
_entity.type
_entity.pdbx_description
1 polymer ?
#
loop_
_entity_poly.entity_id
_entity_poly.type
_entity_poly.pdbx_seq_one_letter_code
_entity_poly.pdbx_strand_id
1 'polypeptide(L)'
;MDSIIMNYIEEKLTDNLKKDFVVAAIHFIVDEELCSEEDIKKIENRKKDKRDEKVDDCLKLSAIYGYIVYRAVTSGNLDEETDMKCCKILMELSRTVSNYITAEIEGKELVDYFKEFTSKLRISNECNKFVLNKINNMEECDIQWEATHEN
;
A
#
# COMPACT_ATOMS: atom_id res chain seq x y z
N MET A 1 12.63 -4.24 10.51
CA MET A 1 11.45 -3.58 9.91
C MET A 1 10.20 -4.43 10.10
N ASP A 2 10.25 -5.74 9.85
CA ASP A 2 9.12 -6.67 10.06
C ASP A 2 8.32 -6.45 11.35
N SER A 3 8.97 -6.43 12.52
CA SER A 3 8.26 -6.23 13.79
C SER A 3 7.49 -4.91 13.85
N ILE A 4 8.04 -3.83 13.28
CA ILE A 4 7.35 -2.52 13.23
C ILE A 4 6.09 -2.62 12.38
N ILE A 5 6.20 -3.25 11.20
CA ILE A 5 5.08 -3.43 10.27
C ILE A 5 4.01 -4.33 10.86
N MET A 6 4.39 -5.52 11.32
CA MET A 6 3.46 -6.50 11.86
C MET A 6 2.73 -5.93 13.09
N ASN A 7 3.45 -5.34 14.04
CA ASN A 7 2.82 -4.74 15.23
C ASN A 7 1.86 -3.61 14.84
N TYR A 8 2.23 -2.75 13.89
CA TYR A 8 1.34 -1.69 13.42
C TYR A 8 0.04 -2.25 12.84
N ILE A 9 0.15 -3.28 11.99
CA ILE A 9 -1.00 -3.93 11.37
C ILE A 9 -1.87 -4.61 12.44
N GLU A 10 -1.28 -5.29 13.42
CA GLU A 10 -2.05 -5.92 14.50
C GLU A 10 -2.76 -4.91 15.41
N GLU A 11 -2.11 -3.79 15.72
CA GLU A 11 -2.67 -2.80 16.64
C GLU A 11 -3.67 -1.86 15.98
N LYS A 12 -3.50 -1.56 14.68
CA LYS A 12 -4.24 -0.48 14.00
C LYS A 12 -5.21 -0.96 12.93
N LEU A 13 -5.02 -2.15 12.36
CA LEU A 13 -5.89 -2.66 11.30
C LEU A 13 -7.00 -3.54 11.88
N THR A 14 -8.20 -2.97 11.96
CA THR A 14 -9.43 -3.69 12.30
C THR A 14 -10.19 -4.10 11.03
N ASP A 15 -11.05 -5.11 11.11
CA ASP A 15 -11.76 -5.67 9.95
C ASP A 15 -12.58 -4.64 9.17
N ASN A 16 -13.21 -3.71 9.87
CA ASN A 16 -14.00 -2.62 9.29
C ASN A 16 -13.17 -1.54 8.60
N LEU A 17 -11.85 -1.49 8.81
CA LEU A 17 -10.97 -0.45 8.25
C LEU A 17 -10.12 -0.94 7.08
N LYS A 18 -10.11 -2.24 6.76
CA LYS A 18 -9.15 -2.83 5.81
C LYS A 18 -9.12 -2.13 4.45
N LYS A 19 -10.29 -1.93 3.84
CA LYS A 19 -10.39 -1.31 2.51
C LYS A 19 -10.00 0.17 2.56
N ASP A 20 -10.54 0.90 3.53
CA ASP A 20 -10.29 2.33 3.69
C ASP A 20 -8.82 2.61 4.04
N PHE A 21 -8.18 1.70 4.78
CA PHE A 21 -6.77 1.80 5.14
C PHE A 21 -5.86 1.71 3.91
N VAL A 22 -6.10 0.77 2.99
CA VAL A 22 -5.31 0.66 1.76
C VAL A 22 -5.45 1.91 0.91
N VAL A 23 -6.68 2.40 0.75
CA VAL A 23 -6.96 3.63 0.01
C VAL A 23 -6.24 4.82 0.66
N ALA A 24 -6.42 5.02 1.97
CA ALA A 24 -5.76 6.09 2.70
C ALA A 24 -4.23 6.02 2.61
N ALA A 25 -3.65 4.82 2.65
CA ALA A 25 -2.21 4.63 2.49
C ALA A 25 -1.73 5.00 1.08
N ILE A 26 -2.52 4.72 0.03
CA ILE A 26 -2.22 5.14 -1.34
C ILE A 26 -2.24 6.67 -1.43
N HIS A 27 -3.33 7.30 -1.00
CA HIS A 27 -3.46 8.76 -0.98
C HIS A 27 -2.33 9.42 -0.18
N PHE A 28 -1.88 8.80 0.90
CA PHE A 28 -0.79 9.32 1.71
C PHE A 28 0.58 9.26 1.02
N ILE A 29 0.88 8.18 0.29
CA ILE A 29 2.24 7.96 -0.23
C ILE A 29 2.45 8.60 -1.60
N VAL A 30 1.40 8.92 -2.34
CA VAL A 30 1.55 9.52 -3.67
C VAL A 30 2.14 10.93 -3.60
N ASP A 31 2.89 11.27 -4.62
CA ASP A 31 3.42 12.59 -4.89
C ASP A 31 2.31 13.39 -5.57
N GLU A 32 1.71 14.33 -4.84
CA GLU A 32 0.60 15.17 -5.34
C GLU A 32 1.02 16.06 -6.53
N GLU A 33 2.32 16.31 -6.73
CA GLU A 33 2.81 17.04 -7.92
C GLU A 33 2.75 16.16 -9.18
N LEU A 34 2.78 14.85 -9.02
CA LEU A 34 2.79 13.86 -10.11
C LEU A 34 1.45 13.14 -10.27
N CYS A 35 0.66 13.02 -9.20
CA CYS A 35 -0.53 12.17 -9.16
C CYS A 35 -1.73 12.96 -8.60
N SER A 36 -2.77 13.13 -9.43
CA SER A 36 -3.99 13.82 -9.00
C SER A 36 -4.98 12.87 -8.31
N GLU A 37 -5.92 13.43 -7.52
CA GLU A 37 -7.03 12.64 -6.95
C GLU A 37 -7.82 11.87 -8.01
N GLU A 38 -7.97 12.43 -9.22
CA GLU A 38 -8.68 11.76 -10.31
C GLU A 38 -7.93 10.50 -10.77
N ASP A 39 -6.60 10.51 -10.76
CA ASP A 39 -5.79 9.36 -11.14
C ASP A 39 -5.90 8.24 -10.11
N ILE A 40 -5.95 8.60 -8.82
CA ILE A 40 -6.19 7.64 -7.74
C ILE A 40 -7.59 7.02 -7.88
N LYS A 41 -8.62 7.84 -8.10
CA LYS A 41 -10.00 7.38 -8.33
C LYS A 41 -10.10 6.45 -9.54
N LYS A 42 -9.31 6.68 -10.61
CA LYS A 42 -9.26 5.76 -11.77
C LYS A 42 -8.77 4.37 -11.36
N ILE A 43 -7.77 4.27 -10.47
CA ILE A 43 -7.24 2.98 -10.02
C ILE A 43 -8.15 2.28 -9.01
N GLU A 44 -8.78 3.03 -8.10
CA GLU A 44 -9.80 2.51 -7.19
C GLU A 44 -10.98 1.89 -7.97
N ASN A 45 -11.40 2.54 -9.07
CA ASN A 45 -12.54 2.12 -9.89
C ASN A 45 -12.19 1.14 -11.03
N ARG A 46 -10.91 0.81 -11.27
CA ARG A 46 -10.53 -0.19 -12.29
C ARG A 46 -11.12 -1.56 -11.90
N LYS A 47 -12.05 -2.09 -12.70
CA LYS A 47 -12.62 -3.43 -12.50
C LYS A 47 -11.52 -4.50 -12.39
N LYS A 48 -11.67 -5.44 -11.44
CA LYS A 48 -10.70 -6.53 -11.15
C LYS A 48 -10.40 -7.43 -12.37
N ASP A 49 -11.27 -7.46 -13.37
CA ASP A 49 -11.23 -8.39 -14.53
C ASP A 49 -9.97 -8.35 -15.41
N LYS A 50 -9.03 -7.40 -15.20
CA LYS A 50 -7.78 -7.30 -16.00
C LYS A 50 -6.51 -7.00 -15.19
N ARG A 51 -6.56 -7.02 -13.85
CA ARG A 51 -5.35 -6.76 -13.04
C ARG A 51 -4.55 -8.04 -12.87
N ASP A 52 -3.24 -7.95 -13.10
CA ASP A 52 -2.29 -8.92 -12.59
C ASP A 52 -2.32 -8.80 -11.05
N GLU A 53 -2.84 -9.83 -10.39
CA GLU A 53 -2.98 -9.91 -8.93
C GLU A 53 -1.67 -9.59 -8.22
N LYS A 54 -0.54 -10.00 -8.80
CA LYS A 54 0.78 -9.71 -8.24
C LYS A 54 1.11 -8.22 -8.25
N VAL A 55 0.73 -7.51 -9.31
CA VAL A 55 0.96 -6.06 -9.41
C VAL A 55 0.07 -5.33 -8.42
N ASP A 56 -1.18 -5.77 -8.26
CA ASP A 56 -2.12 -5.22 -7.29
C ASP A 56 -1.62 -5.40 -5.84
N ASP A 57 -1.14 -6.59 -5.50
CA ASP A 57 -0.57 -6.86 -4.18
C ASP A 57 0.72 -6.05 -3.93
N CYS A 58 1.58 -5.91 -4.94
CA CYS A 58 2.76 -5.04 -4.84
C CYS A 58 2.37 -3.58 -4.61
N LEU A 59 1.33 -3.06 -5.27
CA LEU A 59 0.83 -1.70 -5.04
C LEU A 59 0.34 -1.52 -3.60
N LYS A 60 -0.50 -2.44 -3.11
CA LYS A 60 -1.04 -2.40 -1.74
C LYS A 60 0.09 -2.40 -0.71
N LEU A 61 1.01 -3.36 -0.83
CA LEU A 61 2.13 -3.48 0.11
C LEU A 61 3.04 -2.26 0.04
N SER A 62 3.31 -1.73 -1.16
CA SER A 62 4.08 -0.49 -1.34
C SER A 62 3.46 0.66 -0.55
N ALA A 63 2.17 0.92 -0.75
CA ALA A 63 1.47 2.00 -0.07
C ALA A 63 1.47 1.83 1.46
N ILE A 64 1.15 0.62 1.94
CA ILE A 64 1.06 0.33 3.37
C ILE A 64 2.42 0.41 4.04
N TYR A 65 3.46 -0.15 3.42
CA TYR A 65 4.80 -0.07 3.98
C TYR A 65 5.33 1.36 3.96
N GLY A 66 5.07 2.10 2.89
CA GLY A 66 5.40 3.53 2.83
C GLY A 66 4.78 4.30 3.98
N TYR A 67 3.49 4.13 4.19
CA TYR A 67 2.78 4.78 5.30
C TYR A 67 3.35 4.36 6.67
N ILE A 68 3.53 3.07 6.94
CA ILE A 68 4.03 2.60 8.25
C ILE A 68 5.48 3.05 8.49
N VAL A 69 6.34 2.99 7.47
CA VAL A 69 7.73 3.44 7.57
C VAL A 69 7.78 4.94 7.86
N TYR A 70 6.94 5.75 7.22
CA TYR A 70 6.80 7.17 7.54
C TYR A 70 6.39 7.38 9.01
N ARG A 71 5.44 6.61 9.52
CA ARG A 71 5.02 6.68 10.94
C ARG A 71 6.16 6.29 11.88
N ALA A 72 6.99 5.33 11.51
CA ALA A 72 8.15 4.93 12.30
C ALA A 72 9.21 6.04 12.36
N VAL A 73 9.56 6.63 11.21
CA VAL A 73 10.45 7.79 11.07
C VAL A 73 9.98 8.94 11.96
N THR A 74 8.72 9.36 11.78
CA THR A 74 8.15 10.51 12.52
C THR A 74 7.96 10.27 14.01
N SER A 75 7.95 9.00 14.46
CA SER A 75 7.91 8.68 15.89
C SER A 75 9.25 8.92 16.61
N GLY A 76 10.35 9.10 15.88
CA GLY A 76 11.69 9.33 16.44
C GLY A 76 12.30 8.11 17.14
N ASN A 77 11.74 6.91 16.94
CA ASN A 77 12.18 5.68 17.61
C ASN A 77 13.21 4.88 16.80
N LEU A 78 13.67 5.40 15.66
CA LEU A 78 14.69 4.78 14.82
C LEU A 78 16.05 5.42 15.11
N ASP A 79 17.13 4.65 14.94
CA ASP A 79 18.47 5.23 14.91
C ASP A 79 18.67 6.10 13.66
N GLU A 80 19.58 7.08 13.74
CA GLU A 80 19.80 8.08 12.69
C GLU A 80 20.13 7.49 11.31
N GLU A 81 20.90 6.40 11.27
CA GLU A 81 21.26 5.73 10.01
C GLU A 81 20.02 5.08 9.37
N THR A 82 19.24 4.34 10.17
CA THR A 82 17.99 3.73 9.74
C THR A 82 16.98 4.78 9.30
N ASP A 83 16.87 5.89 10.03
CA ASP A 83 15.95 6.98 9.75
C ASP A 83 16.25 7.64 8.39
N MET A 84 17.51 8.02 8.16
CA MET A 84 17.94 8.62 6.89
C MET A 84 17.71 7.68 5.71
N LYS A 85 17.96 6.38 5.91
CA LYS A 85 17.70 5.36 4.90
C LYS A 85 16.22 5.21 4.59
N CYS A 86 15.36 5.23 5.61
CA CYS A 86 13.91 5.18 5.43
C CYS A 86 13.40 6.41 4.66
N CYS A 87 13.88 7.61 4.99
CA CYS A 87 13.52 8.84 4.27
C CYS A 87 13.82 8.75 2.76
N LYS A 88 15.01 8.29 2.38
CA LYS A 88 15.38 8.12 0.97
C LYS A 88 14.46 7.14 0.24
N ILE A 89 14.18 6.00 0.89
CA ILE A 89 13.31 4.97 0.33
C ILE A 89 11.86 5.48 0.19
N LEU A 90 11.37 6.27 1.15
CA LEU A 90 10.03 6.86 1.07
C LEU A 90 9.86 7.79 -0.14
N MET A 91 10.87 8.63 -0.42
CA MET A 91 10.84 9.52 -1.60
C MET A 91 10.83 8.73 -2.91
N GLU A 92 11.69 7.72 -3.02
CA GLU A 92 11.74 6.85 -4.21
C GLU A 92 10.44 6.06 -4.41
N LEU A 93 9.87 5.54 -3.31
CA LEU A 93 8.61 4.80 -3.28
C LEU A 93 7.43 5.67 -3.69
N SER A 94 7.34 6.88 -3.12
CA SER A 94 6.30 7.86 -3.44
C SER A 94 6.26 8.16 -4.94
N ARG A 95 7.43 8.46 -5.53
CA ARG A 95 7.55 8.71 -6.97
C ARG A 95 7.19 7.48 -7.81
N THR A 96 7.63 6.29 -7.41
CA THR A 96 7.37 5.04 -8.15
C THR A 96 5.87 4.71 -8.16
N VAL A 97 5.22 4.79 -7.00
CA VAL A 97 3.78 4.53 -6.87
C VAL A 97 2.99 5.54 -7.71
N SER A 98 3.36 6.82 -7.63
CA SER A 98 2.71 7.89 -8.41
C SER A 98 2.82 7.66 -9.91
N ASN A 99 4.03 7.36 -10.39
CA ASN A 99 4.29 7.05 -11.80
C ASN A 99 3.52 5.82 -12.28
N TYR A 100 3.36 4.80 -11.44
CA TYR A 100 2.54 3.64 -11.79
C TYR A 100 1.06 4.04 -11.90
N ILE A 101 0.57 4.87 -10.98
CA ILE A 101 -0.82 5.31 -10.96
C ILE A 101 -1.15 6.13 -12.21
N THR A 102 -0.25 7.01 -12.62
CA THR A 102 -0.36 7.82 -13.84
C THR A 102 0.03 7.09 -15.12
N ALA A 103 0.39 5.80 -15.03
CA ALA A 103 0.80 4.95 -16.15
C ALA A 103 2.08 5.39 -16.89
N GLU A 104 2.95 6.14 -16.21
CA GLU A 104 4.31 6.48 -16.68
C GLU A 104 5.28 5.27 -16.59
N ILE A 105 5.02 4.34 -15.66
CA ILE A 105 5.73 3.05 -15.57
C ILE A 105 4.77 1.88 -15.62
N GLU A 106 5.27 0.73 -16.08
CA GLU A 106 4.50 -0.50 -16.16
C GLU A 106 4.46 -1.26 -14.82
N GLY A 107 3.51 -2.21 -14.69
CA GLY A 107 3.39 -3.04 -13.50
C GLY A 107 4.64 -3.87 -13.18
N LYS A 108 5.43 -4.25 -14.20
CA LYS A 108 6.70 -4.96 -13.98
C LYS A 108 7.72 -4.08 -13.25
N GLU A 109 7.80 -2.80 -13.60
CA GLU A 109 8.73 -1.86 -12.97
C GLU A 109 8.34 -1.60 -11.51
N LEU A 110 7.04 -1.48 -11.22
CA LEU A 110 6.54 -1.43 -9.85
C LEU A 110 6.94 -2.68 -9.05
N VAL A 111 6.78 -3.88 -9.63
CA VAL A 111 7.14 -5.15 -8.97
C VAL A 111 8.64 -5.27 -8.73
N ASP A 112 9.48 -4.81 -9.66
CA ASP A 112 10.93 -4.87 -9.51
C ASP A 112 11.42 -3.86 -8.45
N TYR A 113 10.85 -2.64 -8.44
CA TYR A 113 11.08 -1.68 -7.37
C TYR A 113 10.61 -2.21 -6.00
N PHE A 114 9.45 -2.87 -5.96
CA PHE A 114 8.92 -3.49 -4.75
C PHE A 114 9.94 -4.45 -4.09
N LYS A 115 10.57 -5.31 -4.91
CA LYS A 115 11.60 -6.24 -4.42
C LYS A 115 12.84 -5.51 -3.92
N GLU A 116 13.24 -4.45 -4.62
CA GLU A 116 14.41 -3.67 -4.24
C GLU A 116 14.19 -2.97 -2.90
N PHE A 117 13.07 -2.28 -2.70
CA PHE A 117 12.85 -1.54 -1.45
C PHE A 117 12.65 -2.50 -0.26
N THR A 118 11.93 -3.61 -0.45
CA THR A 118 11.75 -4.61 0.62
C THR A 118 13.08 -5.24 1.00
N SER A 119 13.95 -5.52 0.02
CA SER A 119 15.33 -5.96 0.28
C SER A 119 16.13 -4.91 1.06
N LYS A 120 16.09 -3.63 0.64
CA LYS A 120 16.77 -2.52 1.33
C LYS A 120 16.31 -2.40 2.79
N LEU A 121 15.01 -2.54 3.05
CA LEU A 121 14.43 -2.47 4.40
C LEU A 121 14.50 -3.79 5.18
N ARG A 122 15.06 -4.85 4.58
CA ARG A 122 15.09 -6.21 5.13
C ARG A 122 13.69 -6.69 5.56
N ILE A 123 12.69 -6.43 4.72
CA ILE A 123 11.33 -6.90 4.89
C ILE A 123 11.23 -8.31 4.35
N SER A 124 10.81 -9.26 5.18
CA SER A 124 10.74 -10.67 4.79
C SER A 124 9.51 -11.01 3.95
N ASN A 125 9.58 -12.13 3.24
CA ASN A 125 8.41 -12.71 2.58
C ASN A 125 7.32 -13.15 3.57
N GLU A 126 7.69 -13.47 4.81
CA GLU A 126 6.72 -13.81 5.87
C GLU A 126 5.92 -12.57 6.26
N CYS A 127 6.57 -11.40 6.37
CA CYS A 127 5.90 -10.11 6.55
C CYS A 127 4.92 -9.82 5.42
N ASN A 128 5.36 -9.97 4.16
CA ASN A 128 4.49 -9.77 2.99
C ASN A 128 3.23 -10.64 3.04
N LYS A 129 3.40 -11.95 3.34
CA LYS A 129 2.27 -12.88 3.47
C LYS A 129 1.35 -12.50 4.63
N PHE A 130 1.91 -12.15 5.78
CA PHE A 130 1.14 -11.75 6.95
C PHE A 130 0.24 -10.54 6.65
N VAL A 131 0.82 -9.50 6.05
CA VAL A 131 0.13 -8.25 5.75
C VAL A 131 -0.94 -8.48 4.69
N LEU A 132 -0.61 -9.18 3.60
CA LEU A 132 -1.61 -9.55 2.59
C LEU A 132 -2.75 -10.39 3.16
N ASN A 133 -2.46 -11.39 3.99
CA ASN A 133 -3.51 -12.18 4.65
C ASN A 133 -4.42 -11.31 5.51
N LYS A 134 -3.85 -10.36 6.27
CA LYS A 134 -4.65 -9.43 7.09
C LYS A 134 -5.55 -8.55 6.24
N ILE A 135 -5.10 -8.09 5.08
CA ILE A 135 -5.86 -7.19 4.20
C ILE A 135 -6.86 -7.95 3.33
N ASN A 136 -6.45 -9.09 2.76
CA ASN A 136 -7.21 -9.87 1.78
C ASN A 136 -8.15 -10.91 2.42
N ASN A 137 -8.00 -11.26 3.71
CA ASN A 137 -9.02 -12.00 4.47
C ASN A 137 -10.25 -11.10 4.72
N MET A 138 -10.92 -10.74 3.63
CA MET A 138 -12.36 -10.53 3.62
C MET A 138 -12.95 -11.94 3.62
N GLU A 139 -13.48 -12.41 4.75
CA GLU A 139 -14.74 -13.14 4.60
C GLU A 139 -15.63 -12.19 3.81
N GLU A 140 -16.15 -12.65 2.66
CA GLU A 140 -17.08 -11.87 1.86
C GLU A 140 -18.19 -11.38 2.79
N CYS A 141 -18.08 -10.15 3.28
CA CYS A 141 -19.23 -9.46 3.82
C CYS A 141 -20.15 -9.33 2.63
N ASP A 142 -21.15 -10.22 2.57
CA ASP A 142 -22.33 -10.16 1.73
C ASP A 142 -22.85 -8.72 1.75
N ILE A 143 -22.41 -7.90 0.80
CA ILE A 143 -23.14 -6.71 0.42
C ILE A 143 -24.28 -7.24 -0.43
N GLN A 144 -25.32 -7.75 0.26
CA GLN A 144 -26.65 -7.82 -0.31
C GLN A 144 -27.00 -6.40 -0.72
N TRP A 145 -26.90 -6.11 -2.02
CA TRP A 145 -27.60 -4.97 -2.60
C TRP A 145 -29.09 -5.24 -2.41
N GLU A 146 -29.67 -4.66 -1.36
CA GLU A 146 -31.11 -4.55 -1.24
C GLU A 146 -31.61 -3.84 -2.49
N ALA A 147 -32.26 -4.60 -3.37
CA ALA A 147 -33.12 -4.08 -4.41
C ALA A 147 -34.29 -3.36 -3.73
N THR A 148 -34.10 -2.09 -3.40
CA THR A 148 -35.18 -1.19 -3.04
C THR A 148 -35.82 -0.69 -4.33
N HIS A 149 -36.86 -1.44 -4.68
CA HIS A 149 -38.06 -1.07 -5.41
C HIS A 149 -38.33 0.44 -5.48
N GLU A 150 -38.45 0.97 -6.70
CA GLU A 150 -39.47 1.97 -7.00
C GLU A 150 -40.22 1.52 -8.26
N ASN A 151 -41.56 1.48 -8.11
CA ASN A 151 -42.56 1.02 -9.07
C ASN A 151 -42.64 1.87 -10.35
#